data_AF-A0A504L6J2-F1
#
_entry.id   AF-A0A504L6J2-F1
#
_cell.length_a   1.000
_cell.length_b   1.000
_cell.length_c   1.000
_cell.angle_alpha   90.00
_cell.angle_beta   90.00
_cell.angle_gamma   90.00
#
_symmetry.space_group_name_H-M   'P 1'
#
loop_
_entity.id
_entity.type
_entity.pdbx_description
1 polymer ?
#
loop_
_entity_poly.entity_id
_entity_poly.type
_entity_poly.pdbx_seq_one_letter_code
_entity_poly.pdbx_strand_id
1 'polypeptide(L)'
;MSSNLINNTLDACRTAIAVFKDRRRNRVARRDFWALGTDECMGLLEDIGMSPSEFDDAMHLPYAAKDFLTLAMRSVGIDPDNFHTLEFAHDQFMSRTCITCPHRRRCHSHLEAFDFESHYREFCPNKDNFSRLLRQRMRSLDGRKPS
;
A
#
# COMPACT_ATOMS: atom_id res chain seq x y z
N MET A 1 40.40 -9.99 -0.67
CA MET A 1 39.38 -9.88 0.40
C MET A 1 38.91 -8.45 0.65
N SER A 2 39.69 -7.40 0.36
CA SER A 2 39.29 -5.99 0.57
C SER A 2 38.16 -5.48 -0.33
N SER A 3 38.02 -6.00 -1.56
CA SER A 3 36.96 -5.59 -2.49
C SER A 3 35.55 -5.94 -1.99
N ASN A 4 35.39 -7.06 -1.27
CA ASN A 4 34.12 -7.45 -0.68
C ASN A 4 33.72 -6.54 0.50
N LEU A 5 34.70 -6.07 1.28
CA LEU A 5 34.43 -5.15 2.39
C LEU A 5 33.97 -3.79 1.88
N ILE A 6 34.63 -3.25 0.84
CA ILE A 6 34.26 -1.97 0.21
C ILE A 6 32.86 -2.05 -0.39
N ASN A 7 32.52 -3.12 -1.12
CA ASN A 7 31.19 -3.32 -1.70
C ASN A 7 30.10 -3.38 -0.61
N ASN A 8 30.34 -4.13 0.46
CA ASN A 8 29.41 -4.23 1.59
C ASN A 8 29.18 -2.87 2.27
N THR A 9 30.23 -2.07 2.45
CA THR A 9 30.11 -0.72 3.01
C THR A 9 29.30 0.20 2.09
N LEU A 10 29.55 0.17 0.78
CA LEU A 10 28.79 0.97 -0.18
C LEU A 10 27.31 0.61 -0.21
N ASP A 11 26.97 -0.68 -0.14
CA ASP A 11 25.57 -1.14 -0.13
C ASP A 11 24.86 -0.80 1.19
N ALA A 12 25.56 -0.86 2.31
CA ALA A 12 25.06 -0.37 3.60
C ALA A 12 24.77 1.14 3.54
N CYS A 13 25.68 1.94 2.96
CA CYS A 13 25.47 3.37 2.77
C CYS A 13 24.27 3.68 1.86
N ARG A 14 24.14 2.97 0.73
CA ARG A 14 22.99 3.12 -0.19
C ARG A 14 21.67 2.79 0.53
N THR A 15 21.64 1.70 1.29
CA THR A 15 20.49 1.29 2.09
C THR A 15 20.12 2.36 3.11
N ALA A 16 21.09 2.89 3.85
CA ALA A 16 20.87 3.95 4.82
C ALA A 16 20.29 5.21 4.15
N ILE A 17 20.87 5.65 3.03
CA ILE A 17 20.38 6.80 2.25
C ILE A 17 18.92 6.57 1.81
N ALA A 18 18.58 5.38 1.32
CA ALA A 18 17.23 5.04 0.89
C ALA A 18 16.23 5.16 2.06
N VAL A 19 16.58 4.62 3.24
CA VAL A 19 15.76 4.72 4.45
C VAL A 19 15.59 6.18 4.89
N PHE A 20 16.64 7.00 4.86
CA PHE A 20 16.52 8.42 5.21
C PHE A 20 15.64 9.20 4.22
N LYS A 21 15.78 8.94 2.93
CA LYS A 21 14.92 9.54 1.89
C LYS A 21 13.46 9.16 2.10
N ASP A 22 13.18 7.90 2.36
CA ASP A 22 11.83 7.40 2.64
C ASP A 22 11.22 8.06 3.88
N ARG A 23 11.93 8.05 5.02
CA ARG A 23 11.48 8.73 6.24
C ARG A 23 11.23 10.23 6.03
N ARG A 24 12.07 10.90 5.24
CA ARG A 24 11.85 12.31 4.89
C ARG A 24 10.56 12.49 4.11
N ARG A 25 10.28 11.63 3.11
CA ARG A 25 9.02 11.67 2.34
C ARG A 25 7.82 11.47 3.25
N ASN A 26 7.85 10.49 4.14
CA ASN A 26 6.75 10.23 5.06
C ASN A 26 6.50 11.42 6.00
N ARG A 27 7.56 12.06 6.53
CA ARG A 27 7.42 13.27 7.36
C ARG A 27 6.81 14.44 6.59
N VAL A 28 7.21 14.64 5.33
CA VAL A 28 6.64 15.69 4.47
C VAL A 28 5.17 15.39 4.18
N ALA A 29 4.84 14.18 3.74
CA ALA A 29 3.46 13.79 3.48
C ALA A 29 2.57 13.93 4.72
N ARG A 30 3.05 13.54 5.90
CA ARG A 30 2.32 13.71 7.17
C ARG A 30 2.05 15.19 7.48
N ARG A 31 3.07 16.04 7.32
CA ARG A 31 2.94 17.48 7.53
C ARG A 31 1.94 18.08 6.54
N ASP A 32 2.05 17.72 5.27
CA ASP A 32 1.21 18.26 4.20
C ASP A 32 -0.24 17.80 4.34
N PHE A 33 -0.46 16.56 4.81
CA PHE A 33 -1.79 16.06 5.20
C PHE A 33 -2.40 16.95 6.27
N TRP A 34 -1.73 17.13 7.41
CA TRP A 34 -2.23 17.98 8.49
C TRP A 34 -2.37 19.47 8.12
N ALA A 35 -1.70 19.93 7.06
CA ALA A 35 -1.82 21.29 6.55
C ALA A 35 -3.13 21.56 5.80
N LEU A 36 -3.89 20.52 5.44
CA LEU A 36 -5.25 20.65 4.89
C LEU A 36 -6.24 21.23 5.93
N GLY A 37 -5.93 21.04 7.21
CA GLY A 37 -6.77 21.47 8.33
C GLY A 37 -7.40 20.29 9.05
N THR A 38 -7.59 20.43 10.37
CA THR A 38 -7.99 19.33 11.25
C THR A 38 -9.31 18.69 10.85
N ASP A 39 -10.33 19.49 10.52
CA ASP A 39 -11.67 18.97 10.20
C ASP A 39 -11.67 18.15 8.90
N GLU A 40 -10.99 18.65 7.86
CA GLU A 40 -10.82 17.93 6.60
C GLU A 40 -10.06 16.60 6.82
N CYS A 41 -8.97 16.66 7.59
CA CYS A 41 -8.20 15.46 7.91
C CYS A 41 -9.01 14.42 8.71
N MET A 42 -9.81 14.86 9.69
CA MET A 42 -10.64 13.95 10.48
C MET A 42 -11.68 13.25 9.61
N GLY A 43 -12.34 13.97 8.70
CA GLY A 43 -13.29 13.35 7.76
C GLY A 43 -12.62 12.29 6.87
N LEU A 44 -11.46 12.61 6.28
CA LEU A 44 -10.71 11.66 5.45
C LEU A 44 -10.27 10.40 6.21
N LEU A 45 -9.93 10.52 7.49
CA LEU A 45 -9.56 9.39 8.33
C LEU A 45 -10.77 8.58 8.77
N GLU A 46 -11.90 9.23 9.08
CA GLU A 46 -13.17 8.58 9.41
C GLU A 46 -13.69 7.73 8.25
N ASP A 47 -13.59 8.25 7.01
CA ASP A 47 -13.98 7.54 5.78
C ASP A 47 -13.23 6.20 5.58
N ILE A 48 -12.04 6.05 6.17
CA ILE A 48 -11.27 4.81 6.15
C ILE A 48 -11.23 4.09 7.51
N GLY A 49 -12.03 4.54 8.47
CA GLY A 49 -12.14 3.98 9.81
C GLY A 49 -10.84 4.04 10.62
N MET A 50 -10.02 5.06 10.40
CA MET A 50 -8.70 5.26 11.02
C MET A 50 -8.73 6.40 12.03
N SER A 51 -8.02 6.26 13.15
CA SER A 51 -7.84 7.38 14.09
C SER A 51 -6.66 8.28 13.71
N PRO A 52 -6.65 9.56 14.13
CA PRO A 52 -5.49 10.44 13.96
C PRO A 52 -4.18 9.87 14.52
N SER A 53 -4.23 9.22 15.69
CA SER A 53 -3.05 8.61 16.29
C SER A 53 -2.56 7.40 15.51
N GLU A 54 -3.47 6.55 15.03
CA GLU A 54 -3.14 5.40 14.19
C GLU A 54 -2.52 5.84 12.86
N PHE A 55 -3.02 6.93 12.27
CA PHE A 55 -2.42 7.54 11.09
C PHE A 55 -1.00 8.04 11.37
N ASP A 56 -0.80 8.79 12.45
CA ASP A 56 0.52 9.30 12.83
C ASP A 56 1.52 8.17 13.10
N ASP A 57 1.10 7.10 13.75
CA ASP A 57 1.91 5.90 13.95
C ASP A 57 2.24 5.22 12.62
N ALA A 58 1.26 5.07 11.73
CA ALA A 58 1.45 4.48 10.41
C ALA A 58 2.42 5.29 9.53
N MET A 59 2.49 6.61 9.69
CA MET A 59 3.44 7.46 8.97
C MET A 59 4.91 7.22 9.36
N HIS A 60 5.17 6.47 10.43
CA HIS A 60 6.52 6.00 10.78
C HIS A 60 6.90 4.69 10.06
N LEU A 61 5.92 4.01 9.44
CA LEU A 61 6.18 2.77 8.69
C LEU A 61 6.92 3.05 7.38
N PRO A 62 7.69 2.06 6.89
CA PRO A 62 8.38 2.19 5.61
C PRO A 62 7.41 2.46 4.46
N TYR A 63 7.77 3.40 3.60
CA TYR A 63 7.01 3.76 2.43
C TYR A 63 5.57 4.22 2.73
N ALA A 64 5.26 4.73 3.92
CA ALA A 64 3.91 5.15 4.29
C ALA A 64 3.28 6.14 3.31
N ALA A 65 4.07 7.04 2.72
CA ALA A 65 3.62 8.00 1.71
C ALA A 65 3.35 7.38 0.31
N LYS A 66 3.44 6.05 0.16
CA LYS A 66 3.14 5.35 -1.11
C LYS A 66 1.75 4.75 -1.08
N ASP A 67 0.99 4.98 -2.14
CA ASP A 67 -0.28 4.31 -2.39
C ASP A 67 -0.06 2.88 -2.91
N PHE A 68 0.28 1.97 -1.99
CA PHE A 68 0.46 0.56 -2.34
C PHE A 68 -0.85 -0.17 -2.58
N LEU A 69 -1.98 0.30 -2.06
CA LEU A 69 -3.24 -0.41 -2.27
C LEU A 69 -3.62 -0.39 -3.75
N THR A 70 -3.60 0.80 -4.34
CA THR A 70 -3.89 1.00 -5.77
C THR A 70 -2.89 0.25 -6.66
N LEU A 71 -1.60 0.33 -6.34
CA LEU A 71 -0.56 -0.39 -7.10
C LEU A 71 -0.72 -1.91 -6.98
N ALA A 72 -1.02 -2.41 -5.78
CA ALA A 72 -1.26 -3.84 -5.55
C ALA A 72 -2.51 -4.31 -6.30
N MET A 73 -3.63 -3.57 -6.24
CA MET A 73 -4.84 -3.88 -7.00
C MET A 73 -4.54 -4.00 -8.49
N ARG A 74 -3.87 -2.99 -9.07
CA ARG A 74 -3.48 -3.00 -10.49
C ARG A 74 -2.59 -4.20 -10.83
N SER A 75 -1.62 -4.51 -9.98
CA SER A 75 -0.69 -5.63 -10.20
C SER A 75 -1.36 -7.01 -10.24
N VAL A 76 -2.52 -7.17 -9.60
CA VAL A 76 -3.31 -8.42 -9.64
C VAL A 76 -4.50 -8.33 -10.60
N GLY A 77 -4.58 -7.27 -11.42
CA GLY A 77 -5.65 -7.07 -12.39
C GLY A 77 -6.98 -6.60 -11.80
N ILE A 78 -6.99 -5.99 -10.62
CA ILE A 78 -8.15 -5.28 -10.07
C ILE A 78 -8.08 -3.82 -10.53
N ASP A 79 -9.18 -3.30 -11.06
CA ASP A 79 -9.32 -1.89 -11.40
C ASP A 79 -9.70 -1.09 -10.15
N PRO A 80 -8.78 -0.30 -9.57
CA PRO A 80 -9.03 0.43 -8.33
C PRO A 80 -10.03 1.59 -8.50
N ASP A 81 -10.26 2.03 -9.74
CA ASP A 81 -11.13 3.16 -10.06
C ASP A 81 -12.57 2.70 -10.39
N ASN A 82 -12.82 1.39 -10.42
CA ASN A 82 -14.15 0.82 -10.62
C ASN A 82 -15.04 1.06 -9.39
N PHE A 83 -16.28 1.55 -9.61
CA PHE A 83 -17.24 1.87 -8.55
C PHE A 83 -17.43 0.74 -7.52
N HIS A 84 -17.67 -0.49 -7.96
CA HIS A 84 -17.86 -1.63 -7.03
C HIS A 84 -16.58 -2.00 -6.28
N THR A 85 -15.41 -1.75 -6.88
CA THR A 85 -14.13 -1.96 -6.21
C THR A 85 -13.92 -0.92 -5.12
N LEU A 86 -14.23 0.35 -5.40
CA LEU A 86 -14.16 1.44 -4.41
C LEU A 86 -15.09 1.19 -3.22
N GLU A 87 -16.36 0.89 -3.50
CA GLU A 87 -17.37 0.57 -2.47
C GLU A 87 -16.92 -0.61 -1.59
N PHE A 88 -16.48 -1.71 -2.22
CA PHE A 88 -15.97 -2.85 -1.48
C PHE A 88 -14.70 -2.53 -0.66
N ALA A 89 -13.77 -1.76 -1.23
CA ALA A 89 -12.52 -1.41 -0.55
C ALA A 89 -12.76 -0.51 0.66
N HIS A 90 -13.74 0.39 0.55
CA HIS A 90 -14.24 1.22 1.64
C HIS A 90 -14.85 0.36 2.74
N ASP A 91 -15.85 -0.46 2.42
CA ASP A 91 -16.59 -1.27 3.40
C ASP A 91 -15.73 -2.31 4.12
N GLN A 92 -14.65 -2.76 3.48
CA GLN A 92 -13.70 -3.71 4.06
C GLN A 92 -12.48 -3.03 4.70
N PHE A 93 -12.46 -1.70 4.80
CA PHE A 93 -11.36 -0.90 5.34
C PHE A 93 -9.99 -1.29 4.75
N MET A 94 -9.95 -1.56 3.44
CA MET A 94 -8.74 -2.05 2.77
C MET A 94 -7.60 -1.02 2.80
N SER A 95 -7.95 0.27 2.72
CA SER A 95 -7.00 1.40 2.80
C SER A 95 -6.31 1.44 4.16
N ARG A 96 -7.08 1.43 5.25
CA ARG A 96 -6.54 1.35 6.62
C ARG A 96 -5.64 0.13 6.80
N THR A 97 -6.12 -1.04 6.39
CA THR A 97 -5.35 -2.30 6.43
C THR A 97 -4.00 -2.19 5.69
N CYS A 98 -3.97 -1.48 4.56
CA CYS A 98 -2.74 -1.30 3.79
C CYS A 98 -1.80 -0.26 4.43
N ILE A 99 -2.34 0.86 4.90
CA ILE A 99 -1.59 1.97 5.51
C ILE A 99 -0.86 1.49 6.76
N THR A 100 -1.52 0.73 7.63
CA THR A 100 -0.96 0.22 8.89
C THR A 100 -0.13 -1.06 8.74
N CYS A 101 0.04 -1.57 7.52
CA CYS A 101 0.68 -2.87 7.28
C CYS A 101 2.17 -2.88 7.70
N PRO A 102 2.63 -3.83 8.53
CA PRO A 102 4.06 -3.93 8.87
C PRO A 102 4.93 -4.48 7.73
N HIS A 103 4.33 -5.13 6.73
CA HIS A 103 5.04 -5.78 5.62
C HIS A 103 5.30 -4.85 4.42
N ARG A 104 5.16 -3.52 4.58
CA ARG A 104 5.29 -2.55 3.48
C ARG A 104 6.63 -2.60 2.74
N ARG A 105 7.75 -2.92 3.39
CA ARG A 105 9.04 -3.12 2.69
C ARG A 105 9.01 -4.32 1.75
N ARG A 106 8.41 -5.43 2.20
CA ARG A 106 8.23 -6.64 1.39
C ARG A 106 7.28 -6.34 0.22
N CYS A 107 6.18 -5.65 0.49
CA CYS A 107 5.24 -5.17 -0.54
C CYS A 107 5.95 -4.34 -1.62
N HIS A 108 6.72 -3.31 -1.21
CA HIS A 108 7.51 -2.48 -2.11
C HIS A 108 8.46 -3.30 -2.98
N SER A 109 9.18 -4.25 -2.38
CA SER A 109 10.17 -5.06 -3.10
C SER A 109 9.52 -5.88 -4.21
N HIS A 110 8.37 -6.51 -3.91
CA HIS A 110 7.64 -7.29 -4.90
C HIS A 110 6.93 -6.43 -5.97
N LEU A 111 6.44 -5.24 -5.60
CA LEU A 111 5.86 -4.30 -6.55
C LEU A 111 6.92 -3.77 -7.53
N GLU A 112 8.12 -3.42 -7.05
CA GLU A 112 9.24 -2.98 -7.90
C GLU A 112 9.79 -4.11 -8.79
N ALA A 113 9.74 -5.35 -8.31
CA ALA A 113 10.15 -6.53 -9.08
C ALA A 113 9.08 -7.02 -10.06
N PHE A 114 7.89 -6.41 -10.08
CA PHE A 114 6.73 -6.82 -10.86
C PHE A 114 6.29 -8.27 -10.60
N ASP A 115 6.53 -8.80 -9.40
CA ASP A 115 6.22 -10.18 -9.01
C ASP A 115 5.22 -10.26 -7.84
N PHE A 116 4.58 -9.14 -7.49
CA PHE A 116 3.60 -9.06 -6.41
C PHE A 116 2.47 -10.08 -6.53
N GLU A 117 1.91 -10.24 -7.74
CA GLU A 117 0.81 -11.18 -8.01
C GLU A 117 1.13 -12.60 -7.55
N SER A 118 2.38 -13.04 -7.74
CA SER A 118 2.81 -14.39 -7.39
C SER A 118 3.04 -14.60 -5.89
N HIS A 119 3.25 -13.53 -5.12
CA HIS A 119 3.74 -13.64 -3.73
C HIS A 119 2.83 -13.02 -2.66
N TYR A 120 1.88 -12.16 -3.04
CA TYR A 120 1.10 -11.40 -2.05
C TYR A 120 0.32 -12.26 -1.07
N ARG A 121 -0.08 -13.48 -1.46
CA ARG A 121 -0.84 -14.41 -0.61
C ARG A 121 -0.07 -14.84 0.65
N GLU A 122 1.25 -14.74 0.62
CA GLU A 122 2.13 -15.12 1.73
C GLU A 122 2.21 -14.08 2.84
N PHE A 123 1.96 -12.80 2.54
CA PHE A 123 2.25 -11.71 3.50
C PHE A 123 1.21 -10.60 3.52
N CYS A 124 0.43 -10.39 2.45
CA CYS A 124 -0.46 -9.25 2.35
C CYS A 124 -1.73 -9.49 3.20
N PRO A 125 -2.05 -8.62 4.17
CA PRO A 125 -3.28 -8.76 4.95
C PRO A 125 -4.56 -8.63 4.09
N ASN A 126 -4.50 -7.88 2.98
CA ASN A 126 -5.61 -7.72 2.03
C ASN A 126 -5.80 -8.91 1.08
N LYS A 127 -5.06 -10.02 1.23
CA LYS A 127 -5.08 -11.14 0.26
C LYS A 127 -6.47 -11.74 0.01
N ASP A 128 -7.28 -11.83 1.06
CA ASP A 128 -8.63 -12.39 0.98
C ASP A 128 -9.60 -11.41 0.33
N ASN A 129 -9.43 -10.12 0.59
CA ASN A 129 -10.17 -9.05 -0.06
C ASN A 129 -9.88 -8.99 -1.57
N PHE A 130 -8.60 -9.09 -1.97
CA PHE A 130 -8.25 -9.22 -3.40
C PHE A 130 -8.87 -10.46 -4.03
N SER A 131 -8.85 -11.60 -3.33
CA SER A 131 -9.47 -12.83 -3.83
C SER A 131 -10.99 -12.69 -4.01
N ARG A 132 -11.67 -11.92 -3.15
CA ARG A 132 -13.11 -11.63 -3.28
C ARG A 132 -13.41 -10.73 -4.48
N LEU A 133 -12.66 -9.64 -4.64
CA LEU A 133 -12.79 -8.73 -5.78
C LEU A 133 -12.56 -9.45 -7.13
N LEU A 134 -11.53 -10.29 -7.21
CA LEU A 134 -11.26 -11.08 -8.41
C LEU A 134 -12.40 -12.06 -8.74
N ARG A 135 -12.96 -12.72 -7.73
CA ARG A 135 -14.12 -13.61 -7.93
C ARG A 135 -15.37 -12.85 -8.39
N GLN A 136 -15.62 -11.66 -7.85
CA GLN A 136 -16.74 -10.81 -8.28
C GLN A 136 -16.57 -10.40 -9.75
N ARG A 137 -15.36 -9.97 -10.14
CA ARG A 137 -15.03 -9.63 -11.52
C ARG A 137 -15.31 -10.80 -12.48
N MET A 138 -14.85 -12.00 -12.14
CA MET A 138 -15.09 -13.20 -12.96
C MET A 138 -16.58 -13.48 -13.17
N ARG A 139 -17.39 -13.40 -12.10
CA ARG A 139 -18.85 -13.59 -12.18
C ARG A 139 -19.53 -12.55 -13.08
N SER A 140 -19.10 -11.30 -13.00
CA SER A 140 -19.62 -10.21 -13.85
C SER A 140 -19.27 -10.39 -15.32
N LEU A 141 -18.13 -11.04 -15.63
CA LEU A 141 -17.73 -11.38 -17.00
C LEU A 141 -18.51 -12.58 -17.54
N ASP A 142 -18.74 -13.61 -16.72
CA ASP A 142 -19.52 -14.79 -17.11
C ASP A 142 -21.00 -14.44 -17.39
N GLY A 143 -21.59 -13.53 -16.62
CA GLY A 143 -22.96 -13.04 -16.84
C GLY A 143 -23.13 -12.11 -18.04
N ARG A 144 -22.04 -11.68 -18.70
CA ARG A 144 -22.06 -10.84 -19.92
C ARG A 144 -21.88 -11.64 -21.21
N LYS A 145 -21.75 -12.97 -21.18
CA LYS A 145 -21.70 -13.75 -22.41
C LYS A 145 -23.03 -13.59 -23.17
N PRO A 146 -23.04 -13.11 -24.42
CA PRO A 146 -24.24 -13.10 -25.23
C PRO A 146 -24.61 -14.56 -25.55
N SER A 147 -25.87 -14.89 -25.27
CA SER A 147 -26.55 -16.09 -25.77
C SER A 147 -26.71 -16.04 -27.29
#